data_AF-A0A7S3KFR3-F1
#
_entry.id   AF-A0A7S3KFR3-F1
#
_cell.length_a   1.000
_cell.length_b   1.000
_cell.length_c   1.000
_cell.angle_alpha   90.00
_cell.angle_beta   90.00
_cell.angle_gamma   90.00
#
_symmetry.space_group_name_H-M   'P 1'
#
loop_
_entity.id
_entity.type
_entity.pdbx_description
1 polymer ?
#
loop_
_entity_poly.entity_id
_entity_poly.type
_entity_poly.pdbx_seq_one_letter_code
_entity_poly.pdbx_strand_id
1 'polypeptide(L)'
;FVFCLKDYEENKEGEGDKEQEPLNQEDPDQEGEGDADAEKEEAENEELMSIKSKSEVQTMSKASRKSYVLSLRKQLQKERDERRKLEEQVKEMIESKRATSQE
;
A
#
# COMPACT_ATOMS: atom_id res chain seq x y z
N PHE A 1 -13.13 8.91 -24.65
CA PHE A 1 -13.09 10.27 -24.09
C PHE A 1 -14.40 10.97 -24.40
N VAL A 2 -15.32 11.03 -23.44
CA VAL A 2 -16.47 11.97 -23.46
C VAL A 2 -16.59 12.51 -22.05
N PHE A 3 -16.34 13.80 -21.90
CA PHE A 3 -16.47 14.54 -20.65
C PHE A 3 -17.89 15.09 -20.61
N CYS A 4 -18.71 14.65 -19.66
CA CYS A 4 -20.01 15.27 -19.38
C CYS A 4 -19.97 15.82 -17.95
N LEU A 5 -19.62 17.09 -17.84
CA LEU A 5 -19.96 17.93 -16.68
C LEU A 5 -21.48 18.14 -16.73
N LYS A 6 -22.20 17.60 -15.75
CA LYS A 6 -23.58 17.97 -15.48
C LYS A 6 -23.79 18.22 -14.00
N ASP A 7 -24.09 19.48 -13.75
CA ASP A 7 -25.08 19.98 -12.82
C ASP A 7 -24.69 20.08 -11.34
N TYR A 8 -24.41 21.33 -11.00
CA TYR A 8 -24.20 21.92 -9.70
C TYR A 8 -25.54 22.51 -9.24
N GLU A 9 -26.20 21.92 -8.24
CA GLU A 9 -27.28 22.54 -7.45
C GLU A 9 -27.13 21.99 -6.01
N GLU A 10 -26.63 22.77 -5.05
CA GLU A 10 -27.29 23.80 -4.22
C GLU A 10 -27.75 23.25 -2.84
N ASN A 11 -27.08 23.76 -1.80
CA ASN A 11 -27.48 23.96 -0.40
C ASN A 11 -28.43 22.98 0.32
N LYS A 12 -27.89 22.34 1.36
CA LYS A 12 -28.55 22.24 2.68
C LYS A 12 -27.54 22.59 3.77
N GLU A 13 -27.65 23.81 4.28
CA GLU A 13 -27.24 24.15 5.64
C GLU A 13 -27.96 23.20 6.61
N GLY A 14 -27.19 22.61 7.52
CA GLY A 14 -27.69 21.83 8.65
C GLY A 14 -26.73 22.03 9.80
N GLU A 15 -26.97 23.07 10.58
CA GLU A 15 -26.34 23.28 11.88
C GLU A 15 -26.57 22.05 12.78
N GLY A 16 -25.52 21.64 13.48
CA GLY A 16 -25.52 20.53 14.41
C GLY A 16 -24.29 20.58 15.30
N ASP A 17 -24.11 21.71 15.97
CA ASP A 17 -23.25 21.84 17.14
C ASP A 17 -23.78 20.91 18.25
N LYS A 18 -22.93 20.02 18.79
CA LYS A 18 -22.77 19.79 20.23
C LYS A 18 -21.80 18.65 20.55
N GLU A 19 -20.77 19.06 21.29
CA GLU A 19 -20.23 18.40 22.49
C GLU A 19 -19.31 17.18 22.30
N GLN A 20 -18.03 17.54 22.29
CA GLN A 20 -16.88 16.72 22.60
C GLN A 20 -16.80 16.52 24.13
N GLU A 21 -16.86 15.28 24.61
CA GLU A 21 -16.52 14.91 25.99
C GLU A 21 -15.36 13.91 25.96
N PRO A 22 -14.20 14.21 26.58
CA PRO A 22 -13.14 13.24 26.80
C PRO A 22 -13.06 12.80 28.28
N LEU A 23 -12.46 11.63 28.49
CA LEU A 23 -11.79 11.09 29.71
C LEU A 23 -12.50 9.92 30.43
N ASN A 24 -11.80 8.78 30.46
CA ASN A 24 -11.38 7.97 31.65
C ASN A 24 -10.91 6.59 31.12
N GLN A 25 -9.61 6.34 30.93
CA GLN A 25 -8.67 5.70 31.88
C GLN A 25 -9.25 4.52 32.66
N GLU A 26 -8.83 3.29 32.32
CA GLU A 26 -7.98 2.41 33.14
C GLU A 26 -7.77 1.04 32.45
N ASP A 27 -6.51 0.59 32.40
CA ASP A 27 -6.04 -0.75 32.05
C ASP A 27 -5.25 -1.20 33.29
N PRO A 28 -5.52 -2.36 33.89
CA PRO A 28 -4.56 -3.46 33.67
C PRO A 28 -5.13 -4.87 33.88
N ASP A 29 -4.84 -5.80 32.98
CA ASP A 29 -4.58 -7.20 33.35
C ASP A 29 -3.61 -7.83 32.33
N GLN A 30 -2.32 -7.81 32.69
CA GLN A 30 -1.27 -8.59 32.06
C GLN A 30 -0.90 -9.78 32.96
N GLU A 31 -1.28 -10.99 32.54
CA GLU A 31 -0.61 -12.26 32.83
C GLU A 31 -0.76 -13.09 31.55
N GLY A 32 0.22 -13.74 30.92
CA GLY A 32 1.60 -14.04 31.22
C GLY A 32 1.97 -15.25 30.35
N GLU A 33 2.96 -15.07 29.47
CA GLU A 33 3.87 -16.06 28.90
C GLU A 33 3.32 -17.29 28.12
N GLY A 34 3.51 -17.24 26.81
CA GLY A 34 3.59 -18.40 25.93
C GLY A 34 4.79 -18.23 25.01
N ASP A 35 5.94 -18.70 25.48
CA ASP A 35 7.17 -18.80 24.70
C ASP A 35 6.98 -19.88 23.63
N ALA A 36 6.85 -19.44 22.38
CA ALA A 36 6.90 -20.30 21.21
C ALA A 36 7.83 -19.64 20.21
N ASP A 37 9.11 -19.92 20.41
CA ASP A 37 10.19 -19.74 19.44
C ASP A 37 9.87 -20.63 18.22
N ALA A 38 9.06 -20.10 17.32
CA ALA A 38 8.69 -20.73 16.06
C ALA A 38 9.15 -19.80 14.93
N GLU A 39 10.35 -20.10 14.43
CA GLU A 39 10.72 -19.95 13.02
C GLU A 39 10.47 -18.56 12.44
N LYS A 40 11.34 -17.61 12.80
CA LYS A 40 11.53 -16.40 12.02
C LYS A 40 12.44 -16.70 10.81
N GLU A 41 11.99 -17.57 9.93
CA GLU A 41 12.56 -17.73 8.59
C GLU A 41 11.61 -17.02 7.60
N GLU A 42 12.18 -16.08 6.84
CA GLU A 42 11.58 -15.43 5.66
C GLU A 42 10.47 -14.37 5.86
N ALA A 43 10.71 -13.35 6.68
CA ALA A 43 9.90 -12.11 6.64
C ALA A 43 10.54 -10.96 5.84
N GLU A 44 11.53 -11.22 4.98
CA GLU A 44 12.19 -10.16 4.19
C GLU A 44 11.52 -9.86 2.84
N ASN A 45 10.45 -10.56 2.47
CA ASN A 45 9.78 -10.34 1.18
C ASN A 45 8.32 -9.86 1.26
N GLU A 46 7.81 -9.55 2.46
CA GLU A 46 6.41 -9.13 2.63
C GLU A 46 6.26 -7.76 3.28
N GLU A 47 7.21 -6.85 3.05
CA GLU A 47 6.97 -5.43 3.27
C GLU A 47 6.29 -4.81 2.05
N LEU A 48 5.08 -5.30 1.71
CA LEU A 48 4.14 -4.50 0.91
C LEU A 48 3.69 -3.33 1.78
N MET A 49 4.51 -2.28 1.79
CA MET A 49 4.22 -1.04 2.49
C MET A 49 2.85 -0.52 2.05
N SER A 50 1.96 -0.35 3.03
CA SER A 50 0.61 0.16 2.82
C SER A 50 0.64 1.47 2.01
N ILE A 51 -0.01 1.47 0.85
CA ILE A 51 -0.19 2.67 0.05
C ILE A 51 -1.21 3.56 0.78
N LYS A 52 -0.72 4.66 1.33
CA LYS A 52 -1.56 5.68 1.96
C LYS A 52 -2.54 6.27 0.97
N SER A 53 -3.76 6.45 1.43
CA SER A 53 -4.83 7.15 0.74
C SER A 53 -4.49 8.63 0.50
N LYS A 54 -5.19 9.25 -0.45
CA LYS A 54 -4.96 10.65 -0.80
C LYS A 54 -5.18 11.60 0.38
N SER A 55 -6.19 11.34 1.21
CA SER A 55 -6.48 12.13 2.42
C SER A 55 -5.35 12.02 3.44
N GLU A 56 -4.82 10.83 3.69
CA GLU A 56 -3.67 10.62 4.59
C GLU A 56 -2.40 11.32 4.09
N VAL A 57 -2.15 11.31 2.78
CA VAL A 57 -1.01 12.03 2.21
C VAL A 57 -1.22 13.55 2.32
N GLN A 58 -2.45 14.04 2.19
CA GLN A 58 -2.75 15.47 2.27
C GLN A 58 -2.55 16.07 3.65
N THR A 59 -2.82 15.30 4.71
CA THR A 59 -2.59 15.72 6.10
C THR A 59 -1.11 15.69 6.51
N MET A 60 -0.26 15.01 5.74
CA MET A 60 1.19 14.95 5.99
C MET A 60 1.91 16.26 5.70
N SER A 61 2.99 16.48 6.46
CA SER A 61 3.91 17.60 6.21
C SER A 61 4.48 17.57 4.78
N LYS A 62 4.90 18.73 4.26
CA LYS A 62 5.55 18.82 2.93
C LYS A 62 6.81 17.94 2.82
N ALA A 63 7.59 17.84 3.90
CA ALA A 63 8.79 17.00 3.94
C ALA A 63 8.43 15.51 3.91
N SER A 64 7.43 15.11 4.71
CA SER A 64 6.96 13.73 4.79
C SER A 64 6.33 13.27 3.46
N ARG A 65 5.58 14.13 2.77
CA ARG A 65 5.07 13.86 1.42
C ARG A 65 6.17 13.65 0.40
N LYS A 66 7.20 14.50 0.40
CA LYS A 66 8.36 14.34 -0.49
C LYS A 66 9.07 13.02 -0.25
N SER A 67 9.30 12.66 1.02
CA SER A 67 9.92 11.39 1.39
C SER A 67 9.08 10.20 0.92
N TYR A 68 7.76 10.24 1.14
CA TYR A 68 6.83 9.20 0.69
C TYR A 68 6.79 9.05 -0.84
N VAL A 69 6.81 10.16 -1.59
CA VAL A 69 6.89 10.09 -3.06
C VAL A 69 8.22 9.48 -3.53
N LEU A 70 9.33 9.77 -2.84
CA LEU A 70 10.63 9.17 -3.16
C LEU A 70 10.66 7.67 -2.87
N SER A 71 10.05 7.20 -1.76
CA SER A 71 9.96 5.77 -1.47
C SER A 71 9.12 5.04 -2.53
N LEU A 72 7.96 5.59 -2.89
CA LEU A 72 7.10 5.03 -3.94
C LEU A 72 7.82 4.93 -5.29
N ARG A 73 8.62 5.94 -5.66
CA ARG A 73 9.41 5.90 -6.90
C ARG A 73 10.45 4.79 -6.91
N LYS A 74 11.13 4.57 -5.78
CA LYS A 74 12.11 3.48 -5.64
C LYS A 74 11.44 2.12 -5.75
N GLN A 75 10.28 1.94 -5.10
CA GLN A 75 9.51 0.71 -5.18
C GLN A 75 9.03 0.42 -6.60
N LEU A 76 8.43 1.40 -7.27
CA LEU A 76 7.99 1.26 -8.65
C LEU A 76 9.14 0.90 -9.60
N GLN A 77 10.35 1.42 -9.34
CA GLN A 77 11.53 1.03 -10.11
C GLN A 77 11.93 -0.42 -9.85
N LYS A 78 11.97 -0.85 -8.58
CA LYS A 78 12.25 -2.24 -8.20
C LYS A 78 11.26 -3.21 -8.87
N GLU A 79 9.97 -2.95 -8.78
CA GLU A 79 8.93 -3.78 -9.42
C GLU A 79 9.08 -3.83 -10.94
N ARG A 80 9.44 -2.71 -11.59
CA ARG A 80 9.68 -2.68 -13.04
C ARG A 80 10.88 -3.53 -13.46
N ASP A 81 11.94 -3.51 -12.67
CA ASP A 81 13.15 -4.28 -12.96
C ASP A 81 12.92 -5.77 -12.69
N GLU A 82 12.19 -6.14 -11.63
CA GLU A 82 11.75 -7.51 -11.37
C GLU A 82 10.83 -8.02 -12.47
N ARG A 83 9.84 -7.22 -12.87
CA ARG A 83 8.95 -7.54 -13.99
C ARG A 83 9.72 -7.79 -15.28
N ARG A 84 10.73 -6.97 -15.60
CA ARG A 84 11.57 -7.18 -16.79
C ARG A 84 12.27 -8.53 -16.74
N LYS A 85 12.86 -8.89 -15.60
CA LYS A 85 13.52 -10.20 -15.42
C LYS A 85 12.54 -11.36 -15.63
N LEU A 86 11.34 -11.27 -15.08
CA LEU A 86 10.31 -12.30 -15.25
C LEU A 86 9.85 -12.39 -16.72
N GLU A 87 9.68 -11.26 -17.39
CA GLU A 87 9.34 -11.22 -18.83
C GLU A 87 10.44 -11.88 -19.69
N GLU A 88 11.71 -11.65 -19.37
CA GLU A 88 12.85 -12.31 -20.01
C GLU A 88 12.85 -13.83 -19.77
N GLN A 89 12.68 -14.28 -18.52
CA GLN A 89 12.59 -15.71 -18.18
C GLN A 89 11.43 -16.42 -18.89
N VAL A 90 10.26 -15.79 -18.96
CA VAL A 90 9.11 -16.34 -19.69
C VAL A 90 9.42 -16.47 -21.17
N LYS A 91 10.09 -15.47 -21.77
CA LYS A 91 10.50 -15.52 -23.17
C LYS A 91 11.47 -16.67 -23.43
N GLU A 92 12.50 -16.82 -22.60
CA GLU A 92 13.46 -17.93 -22.69
C GLU A 92 12.77 -19.30 -22.56
N MET A 93 11.84 -19.43 -21.63
CA MET A 93 11.07 -20.67 -21.45
C MET A 93 10.22 -21.00 -22.68
N ILE A 94 9.59 -20.00 -23.31
CA ILE A 94 8.82 -20.19 -24.54
C ILE A 94 9.74 -20.62 -25.69
N GLU A 95 10.90 -19.98 -25.84
CA GLU A 95 11.87 -20.32 -26.88
C GLU A 95 12.44 -21.73 -26.70
N SER A 96 12.79 -22.11 -25.47
CA SER A 96 13.23 -23.47 -25.13
C SER A 96 12.15 -24.51 -25.42
N LYS A 97 10.90 -24.28 -25.00
CA LYS A 97 9.78 -25.19 -25.30
C LYS A 97 9.53 -25.35 -26.80
N ARG A 98 9.67 -24.27 -27.58
CA ARG A 98 9.55 -24.33 -29.04
C ARG A 98 10.68 -25.16 -29.66
N ALA A 99 11.91 -25.00 -29.19
CA ALA A 99 13.05 -25.78 -29.66
C ALA A 99 12.87 -27.27 -29.37
N THR A 100 12.45 -27.64 -28.16
CA THR A 100 12.25 -29.05 -27.77
C THR A 100 11.02 -29.70 -28.39
N SER A 101 10.06 -28.93 -28.89
CA SER A 101 8.84 -29.47 -29.53
C SER A 101 9.01 -29.72 -31.04
N GLN A 102 10.14 -29.32 -31.63
CA GLN A 102 10.47 -29.53 -33.05
C GLN A 102 11.46 -30.69 -33.30
N GLU A 103 11.97 -31.32 -32.24
CA GLU A 103 12.74 -32.58 -32.27
C GLU A 103 11.83 -33.79 -32.01
#